data_AF-A0A6N0HRE6-F1
#
_entry.id   AF-A0A6N0HRE6-F1
#
_cell.length_a   1.000
_cell.length_b   1.000
_cell.length_c   1.000
_cell.angle_alpha   90.00
_cell.angle_beta   90.00
_cell.angle_gamma   90.00
#
_symmetry.space_group_name_H-M   'P 1'
#
loop_
_entity.id
_entity.type
_entity.pdbx_description
1 polymer ?
#
loop_
_entity_poly.entity_id
_entity_poly.type
_entity_poly.pdbx_seq_one_letter_code
_entity_poly.pdbx_strand_id
1 'polypeptide(L)'
;MIRKRVIKAHSIQLKKQGKSNDKLAPDEIEKLINLSQDNKQLLSNVIDKLNLSARAYHRILRVARIITDLDESKMVDKSHLVETVGYRRFNW
;
A
#
# COMPACT_ATOMS: atom_id res chain seq x y z
N MET A 1 8.17 18.44 11.44
CA MET A 1 8.00 18.05 10.01
C MET A 1 7.31 16.70 9.83
N ILE A 2 7.61 15.65 10.60
CA ILE A 2 6.96 14.32 10.45
C ILE A 2 5.51 14.30 10.95
N ARG A 3 5.23 14.84 12.15
CA ARG A 3 3.87 14.88 12.73
C ARG A 3 2.83 15.47 11.76
N LYS A 4 3.17 16.56 11.06
CA LYS A 4 2.26 17.21 10.10
C LYS A 4 1.90 16.28 8.93
N ARG A 5 2.89 15.56 8.38
CA ARG A 5 2.66 14.57 7.30
C ARG A 5 1.77 13.44 7.77
N VAL A 6 2.02 12.90 8.96
CA VAL A 6 1.21 11.81 9.54
C VAL A 6 -0.24 12.25 9.75
N ILE A 7 -0.47 13.43 10.33
CA ILE A 7 -1.83 13.97 10.53
C ILE A 7 -2.55 14.11 9.18
N LYS A 8 -1.86 14.63 8.16
CA LYS A 8 -2.46 14.82 6.83
C LYS A 8 -2.82 13.49 6.17
N ALA A 9 -1.91 12.51 6.20
CA ALA A 9 -2.18 11.16 5.70
C ALA A 9 -3.36 10.50 6.44
N HIS A 10 -3.44 10.66 7.76
CA HIS A 10 -4.56 10.16 8.55
C HIS A 10 -5.89 10.80 8.16
N SER A 11 -5.92 12.12 7.94
CA SER A 11 -7.11 12.81 7.42
C SER A 11 -7.52 12.31 6.03
N ILE A 12 -6.56 12.02 5.14
CA ILE A 12 -6.82 11.42 3.82
C ILE A 12 -7.47 10.04 3.96
N GLN A 13 -6.92 9.19 4.84
CA GLN A 13 -7.45 7.84 5.10
C GLN A 13 -8.90 7.91 5.61
N LEU A 14 -9.16 8.71 6.64
CA LEU A 14 -10.51 8.89 7.19
C LEU A 14 -11.50 9.38 6.13
N LYS A 15 -11.10 10.34 5.28
CA LYS A 15 -11.97 10.85 4.22
C LYS A 15 -12.24 9.82 3.12
N LYS A 16 -11.25 8.98 2.76
CA LYS A 16 -11.38 7.98 1.69
C LYS A 16 -12.16 6.73 2.12
N GLN A 17 -11.92 6.24 3.34
CA GLN A 17 -12.40 4.91 3.76
C GLN A 17 -13.02 4.87 5.16
N GLY A 18 -13.15 6.00 5.84
CA GLY A 18 -13.79 6.10 7.16
C GLY A 18 -12.97 5.56 8.33
N LYS A 19 -11.80 4.96 8.08
CA LYS A 19 -10.93 4.34 9.09
C LYS A 19 -9.46 4.38 8.68
N SER A 20 -8.58 4.18 9.65
CA SER A 20 -7.13 4.08 9.45
C SER A 20 -6.74 2.85 8.62
N ASN A 21 -5.63 2.92 7.88
CA ASN A 21 -5.18 1.84 6.97
C ASN A 21 -4.93 0.49 7.68
N ASP A 22 -4.54 0.50 8.95
CA ASP A 22 -4.31 -0.70 9.78
C ASP A 22 -5.59 -1.48 10.09
N LYS A 23 -6.74 -0.80 10.08
CA LYS A 23 -8.06 -1.37 10.40
C LYS A 23 -8.80 -1.94 9.17
N LEU A 24 -8.22 -1.85 7.98
CA LEU A 24 -8.83 -2.38 6.77
C LEU A 24 -8.71 -3.90 6.71
N ALA A 25 -9.82 -4.58 6.42
CA ALA A 25 -9.81 -6.00 6.06
C ALA A 25 -9.16 -6.21 4.68
N PRO A 26 -8.64 -7.42 4.37
CA PRO A 26 -7.98 -7.70 3.10
C PRO A 26 -8.81 -7.34 1.87
N ASP A 27 -10.10 -7.65 1.86
CA ASP A 27 -11.01 -7.37 0.75
C ASP A 27 -11.28 -5.86 0.59
N GLU A 28 -11.32 -5.11 1.69
CA GLU A 28 -11.44 -3.65 1.66
C GLU A 28 -10.19 -2.99 1.06
N ILE A 29 -9.01 -3.50 1.42
CA ILE A 29 -7.74 -3.02 0.84
C ILE A 29 -7.72 -3.21 -0.67
N GLU A 30 -8.12 -4.40 -1.15
CA GLU A 30 -8.16 -4.69 -2.58
C GLU A 30 -9.12 -3.77 -3.33
N LYS A 31 -10.32 -3.54 -2.79
CA LYS A 31 -11.31 -2.61 -3.39
C LYS A 31 -10.80 -1.17 -3.45
N LEU A 32 -9.99 -0.76 -2.48
CA LEU A 32 -9.44 0.60 -2.41
C LEU A 32 -8.25 0.84 -3.34
N ILE A 33 -7.60 -0.21 -3.82
CA ILE A 33 -6.40 -0.13 -4.63
C ILE A 33 -6.72 -0.55 -6.06
N ASN A 34 -6.91 0.45 -6.92
CA ASN A 34 -7.02 0.21 -8.34
C ASN A 34 -5.63 0.28 -8.99
N LEU A 35 -5.01 -0.87 -9.23
CA LEU A 35 -3.72 -0.96 -9.93
C LEU A 35 -3.93 -0.92 -11.46
N SER A 36 -3.05 -0.21 -12.17
CA SER A 36 -2.91 -0.37 -13.61
C SER A 36 -2.48 -1.80 -13.96
N GLN A 37 -2.69 -2.21 -15.21
CA GLN A 37 -2.30 -3.54 -15.67
C GLN A 37 -0.80 -3.81 -15.45
N ASP A 38 0.05 -2.81 -15.75
CA ASP A 38 1.50 -2.90 -15.54
C ASP A 38 1.86 -3.11 -14.06
N ASN A 39 1.17 -2.42 -13.15
CA ASN A 39 1.40 -2.56 -11.72
C ASN A 39 0.92 -3.91 -11.18
N LYS A 40 -0.16 -4.47 -11.73
CA LYS A 40 -0.61 -5.84 -11.44
C LYS A 40 0.44 -6.86 -11.89
N GLN A 41 0.97 -6.72 -13.10
CA GLN A 41 2.00 -7.60 -13.63
C GLN A 41 3.28 -7.52 -12.79
N LEU A 42 3.72 -6.31 -12.44
CA LEU A 42 4.86 -6.11 -11.54
C LEU A 42 4.67 -6.85 -10.23
N LEU A 43 3.50 -6.70 -9.61
CA LEU A 43 3.21 -7.30 -8.32
C LEU A 43 3.14 -8.83 -8.41
N SER A 44 2.55 -9.39 -9.46
CA SER A 44 2.58 -10.82 -9.76
C SER A 44 4.01 -11.35 -9.85
N ASN A 45 4.86 -10.70 -10.65
CA ASN A 45 6.26 -11.10 -10.81
C ASN A 45 7.03 -11.07 -9.47
N VAL A 46 6.73 -10.10 -8.60
CA VAL A 46 7.34 -10.01 -7.27
C VAL A 46 6.83 -11.13 -6.36
N ILE A 47 5.52 -11.42 -6.38
CA ILE A 47 4.91 -12.52 -5.61
C ILE A 47 5.58 -13.83 -5.97
N ASP A 48 5.70 -14.13 -7.27
CA ASP A 48 6.26 -15.37 -7.77
C ASP A 48 7.76 -15.46 -7.42
N LYS A 49 8.53 -14.41 -7.69
CA LYS A 49 9.97 -14.38 -7.45
C LYS A 49 10.33 -14.50 -5.96
N LEU A 50 9.49 -13.95 -5.07
CA LEU A 50 9.74 -13.95 -3.63
C LEU A 50 8.92 -15.00 -2.88
N ASN A 51 8.22 -15.90 -3.60
CA ASN A 51 7.32 -16.93 -3.09
C ASN A 51 6.39 -16.41 -1.98
N LEU A 52 5.69 -15.30 -2.26
CA LEU A 52 4.86 -14.61 -1.27
C LEU A 52 3.59 -15.37 -0.96
N SER A 53 3.32 -15.58 0.32
CA SER A 53 1.98 -15.98 0.76
C SER A 53 0.96 -14.87 0.52
N ALA A 54 -0.32 -15.23 0.40
CA ALA A 54 -1.43 -14.29 0.32
C ALA A 54 -1.41 -13.23 1.46
N ARG A 55 -1.01 -13.64 2.67
CA ARG A 55 -0.83 -12.73 3.81
C ARG A 55 0.23 -11.65 3.53
N ALA A 56 1.37 -12.04 2.96
CA ALA A 56 2.42 -11.10 2.61
C ALA A 56 2.00 -10.17 1.48
N TYR A 57 1.22 -10.66 0.51
CA TYR A 57 0.61 -9.85 -0.54
C TYR A 57 -0.30 -8.75 0.02
N HIS A 58 -1.27 -9.09 0.89
CA HIS A 58 -2.13 -8.07 1.50
C HIS A 58 -1.34 -7.10 2.38
N ARG A 59 -0.28 -7.56 3.04
CA ARG A 59 0.61 -6.69 3.83
C ARG A 59 1.36 -5.69 2.91
N ILE A 60 1.77 -6.11 1.70
CA ILE A 60 2.31 -5.20 0.67
C ILE A 60 1.27 -4.18 0.25
N LEU A 61 0.06 -4.61 -0.11
CA LEU A 61 -1.01 -3.69 -0.51
C LEU A 61 -1.29 -2.62 0.57
N ARG A 62 -1.34 -3.05 1.84
CA ARG A 62 -1.54 -2.14 2.98
C ARG A 62 -0.43 -1.10 3.09
N VAL A 63 0.83 -1.52 3.02
CA VAL A 63 1.97 -0.61 3.13
C VAL A 63 2.04 0.32 1.92
N ALA A 64 1.81 -0.18 0.71
CA ALA A 64 1.75 0.64 -0.50
C ALA A 64 0.68 1.74 -0.36
N ARG A 65 -0.47 1.43 0.24
CA ARG A 65 -1.50 2.43 0.53
C ARG A 65 -1.07 3.46 1.57
N ILE A 66 -0.38 3.03 2.63
CA ILE A 66 0.19 3.96 3.64
C ILE A 66 1.17 4.94 2.98
N ILE A 67 2.08 4.44 2.15
CA ILE A 67 3.04 5.27 1.41
C ILE A 67 2.30 6.24 0.48
N THR A 68 1.31 5.73 -0.27
CA THR A 68 0.48 6.56 -1.17
C THR A 68 -0.21 7.71 -0.42
N ASP A 69 -0.76 7.45 0.77
CA ASP A 69 -1.41 8.49 1.57
C ASP A 69 -0.39 9.46 2.20
N LEU A 70 0.84 9.01 2.49
CA LEU A 70 1.96 9.86 2.94
C LEU A 70 2.54 10.74 1.83
N ASP A 71 2.42 10.31 0.58
CA ASP A 71 2.74 11.07 -0.64
C ASP A 71 1.56 11.94 -1.11
N GLU A 72 0.42 11.87 -0.42
CA GLU A 72 -0.82 12.57 -0.77
C GLU A 72 -1.37 12.21 -2.17
N SER A 73 -0.94 11.07 -2.70
CA SER A 73 -1.40 10.57 -3.98
C SER A 73 -2.77 9.90 -3.88
N LYS A 74 -3.51 9.92 -4.99
CA LYS A 74 -4.82 9.27 -5.10
C LYS A 74 -4.69 7.80 -5.47
N MET A 75 -3.66 7.44 -6.25
CA MET A 75 -3.49 6.11 -6.83
C MET A 75 -2.19 5.48 -6.39
N VAL A 76 -2.21 4.16 -6.23
CA VAL A 76 -0.99 3.38 -5.99
C VAL A 76 -0.27 3.23 -7.32
N ASP A 77 0.93 3.79 -7.43
CA ASP A 77 1.75 3.74 -8.62
C ASP A 77 2.93 2.78 -8.47
N LYS A 78 3.77 2.72 -9.51
CA LYS A 78 4.94 1.85 -9.53
C LYS A 78 5.95 2.21 -8.42
N SER A 79 6.16 3.49 -8.14
CA SER A 79 7.07 3.97 -7.09
C SER A 79 6.65 3.44 -5.73
N HIS A 80 5.37 3.58 -5.38
CA HIS A 80 4.82 3.10 -4.11
C HIS A 80 5.00 1.58 -3.94
N LEU A 81 4.80 0.81 -5.01
CA LEU A 81 4.99 -0.65 -4.98
C LEU A 81 6.46 -1.02 -4.80
N VAL A 82 7.36 -0.41 -5.57
CA VAL A 82 8.81 -0.67 -5.48
C VAL A 82 9.34 -0.31 -4.10
N GLU A 83 8.95 0.84 -3.56
CA GLU A 83 9.34 1.28 -2.22
C GLU A 83 8.85 0.31 -1.14
N THR A 84 7.59 -0.13 -1.23
CA THR A 84 7.02 -1.13 -0.32
C THR A 84 7.80 -2.45 -0.32
N VAL A 85 8.11 -2.97 -1.52
CA VAL A 85 8.89 -4.20 -1.67
C VAL A 85 10.31 -4.00 -1.13
N GLY A 86 10.89 -2.82 -1.32
CA GLY A 86 12.16 -2.41 -0.72
C GLY A 86 12.13 -2.47 0.81
N TYR A 87 11.09 -1.92 1.43
CA TYR A 87 10.93 -1.94 2.88
C TYR A 87 10.84 -3.34 3.47
N ARG A 88 10.23 -4.30 2.78
CA ARG A 88 10.19 -5.69 3.25
C ARG A 88 11.58 -6.32 3.46
N ARG A 89 12.61 -5.84 2.74
CA ARG A 89 13.99 -6.32 2.92
C ARG A 89 14.57 -5.94 4.28
N PHE A 90 14.00 -4.93 4.92
CA PHE A 90 14.29 -4.54 6.29
C PHE A 90 13.20 -5.16 7.17
N ASN A 91 13.52 -6.23 7.91
CA ASN A 91 12.57 -7.02 8.69
C ASN A 91 11.57 -6.14 9.51
N TRP A 92 10.35 -6.11 9.00
CA TRP A 92 9.08 -5.58 9.51
C TRP A 92 8.21 -6.58 10.26
#